data_AF-A0AA35ZIC4-F1
#
_entry.id   AF-A0AA35ZIC4-F1
#
_cell.length_a   1.000
_cell.length_b   1.000
_cell.length_c   1.000
_cell.angle_alpha   90.00
_cell.angle_beta   90.00
_cell.angle_gamma   90.00
#
_symmetry.space_group_name_H-M   'P 1'
#
loop_
_entity.id
_entity.type
_entity.pdbx_description
1 polymer ?
#
loop_
_entity_poly.entity_id
_entity_poly.type
_entity_poly.pdbx_seq_one_letter_code
_entity_poly.pdbx_strand_id
1 'polypeptide(L)'
;MFLYLLLVALQHLVNIELDKHSLKCGCTCIDQDCDGECKRVCGIEYLDLDQVGTCSIPSPPEWPPLLQVPAPQYRAVRSDHLLSFGDLPNDSCTSTGSCPTTVLITGNNQSLGENLARNMFPGSSNFNSSNGLADVVLRSTSETPVSNILEPAFFSSLPIYYVQSVCGPIEGVLAGQ
;
A
#
# COMPACT_ATOMS: atom_id res chain seq x y z
N MET A 1 -43.35 13.84 -18.08
CA MET A 1 -43.88 13.62 -16.71
C MET A 1 -43.44 12.28 -16.13
N PHE A 2 -43.74 11.13 -16.77
CA PHE A 2 -43.30 9.80 -16.29
C PHE A 2 -41.78 9.66 -16.11
N LEU A 3 -40.97 10.16 -17.04
CA LEU A 3 -39.52 10.13 -16.93
C LEU A 3 -39.02 10.88 -15.67
N TYR A 4 -39.63 12.03 -15.34
CA TYR A 4 -39.25 12.81 -14.17
C TYR A 4 -39.58 12.08 -12.86
N LEU A 5 -40.77 11.47 -12.79
CA LEU A 5 -41.18 10.65 -11.64
C LEU A 5 -40.26 9.43 -11.46
N LEU A 6 -39.86 8.78 -12.57
CA LEU A 6 -38.90 7.67 -12.55
C LEU A 6 -37.53 8.11 -12.01
N LEU A 7 -37.01 9.26 -12.48
CA LEU A 7 -35.74 9.80 -12.01
C LEU A 7 -35.78 10.17 -10.52
N VAL A 8 -36.88 10.76 -10.03
CA VAL A 8 -37.06 11.07 -8.60
C VAL A 8 -37.11 9.79 -7.76
N ALA A 9 -37.82 8.76 -8.21
CA ALA A 9 -37.87 7.48 -7.51
C ALA A 9 -36.49 6.79 -7.45
N LEU A 10 -35.72 6.84 -8.55
CA LEU A 10 -34.35 6.33 -8.58
C LEU A 10 -33.43 7.13 -7.64
N GLN A 11 -33.51 8.47 -7.66
CA GLN A 11 -32.73 9.32 -6.77
C GLN A 11 -33.05 9.02 -5.29
N HIS A 12 -34.32 8.80 -4.97
CA HIS A 12 -34.75 8.44 -3.63
C HIS A 12 -34.20 7.07 -3.19
N LEU A 13 -34.22 6.08 -4.09
CA LEU A 13 -33.69 4.74 -3.81
C LEU A 13 -32.17 4.78 -3.60
N VAL A 14 -31.46 5.51 -4.46
CA VAL A 14 -30.00 5.71 -4.35
C VAL A 14 -29.66 6.43 -3.04
N ASN A 15 -30.41 7.49 -2.69
CA ASN A 15 -30.18 8.19 -1.44
C ASN A 15 -30.39 7.28 -0.23
N ILE A 16 -31.45 6.46 -0.19
CA ILE A 16 -31.65 5.49 0.90
C ILE A 16 -30.45 4.54 1.01
N GLU A 17 -29.95 4.05 -0.11
CA GLU A 17 -28.84 3.10 -0.12
C GLU A 17 -27.55 3.75 0.34
N LEU A 18 -27.26 4.98 -0.11
CA LEU A 18 -26.09 5.78 0.31
C LEU A 18 -26.20 6.29 1.76
N ASP A 19 -27.40 6.39 2.32
CA ASP A 19 -27.62 6.90 3.68
C ASP A 19 -27.37 5.83 4.78
N LYS A 20 -27.03 4.59 4.39
CA LYS A 20 -26.65 3.50 5.29
C LYS A 20 -25.40 3.86 6.10
N HIS A 21 -25.36 3.39 7.36
CA HIS A 21 -24.27 3.64 8.30
C HIS A 21 -22.89 3.24 7.74
N SER A 22 -22.82 2.10 7.03
CA SER A 22 -21.58 1.59 6.43
C SER A 22 -20.98 2.47 5.33
N LEU A 23 -21.75 3.44 4.80
CA LEU A 23 -21.34 4.34 3.71
C LEU A 23 -21.13 5.79 4.18
N LYS A 24 -21.30 6.04 5.48
CA LYS A 24 -21.15 7.35 6.08
C LYS A 24 -19.81 7.44 6.80
N CYS A 25 -19.16 8.58 6.64
CA CYS A 25 -17.98 8.92 7.43
C CYS A 25 -18.38 9.23 8.89
N GLY A 26 -17.62 8.69 9.83
CA GLY A 26 -17.68 9.01 11.25
C GLY A 26 -17.38 10.48 11.48
N CYS A 27 -18.23 11.14 12.26
CA CYS A 27 -18.08 12.54 12.61
C CYS A 27 -18.30 12.70 14.10
N THR A 28 -17.46 13.51 14.73
CA THR A 28 -17.63 13.90 16.13
C THR A 28 -17.85 15.41 16.25
N CYS A 29 -18.43 15.81 17.37
CA CYS A 29 -18.53 17.20 17.79
C CYS A 29 -17.31 17.54 18.63
N ILE A 30 -16.47 18.46 18.16
CA ILE A 30 -15.38 19.01 18.96
C ILE A 30 -15.73 20.45 19.31
N ASP A 31 -15.79 20.74 20.61
CA ASP A 31 -15.79 22.10 21.11
C ASP A 31 -14.33 22.50 21.34
N GLN A 32 -13.77 23.21 20.37
CA GLN A 32 -12.33 23.56 20.37
C GLN A 32 -12.03 24.76 21.27
N ASP A 33 -13.02 25.62 21.49
CA ASP A 33 -12.86 26.93 22.14
C ASP A 33 -13.59 26.98 23.52
N CYS A 34 -14.24 25.88 23.94
CA CYS A 34 -15.05 25.76 25.15
C CYS A 34 -16.18 26.81 25.22
N ASP A 35 -16.67 27.25 24.07
CA ASP A 35 -17.73 28.25 23.93
C ASP A 35 -19.12 27.62 23.78
N GLY A 36 -19.19 26.28 23.70
CA GLY A 36 -20.40 25.52 23.47
C GLY A 36 -20.80 25.40 22.00
N GLU A 37 -20.00 25.94 21.05
CA GLU A 37 -20.25 25.81 19.62
C GLU A 37 -19.62 24.50 19.10
N CYS A 38 -20.45 23.47 18.87
CA CYS A 38 -19.96 22.24 18.26
C CYS A 38 -19.54 22.50 16.80
N LYS A 39 -18.23 22.35 16.54
CA LYS A 39 -17.71 22.19 15.19
C LYS A 39 -17.70 20.69 14.86
N ARG A 40 -18.52 20.31 13.88
CA ARG A 40 -18.58 18.92 13.40
C ARG A 40 -17.30 18.64 12.59
N VAL A 41 -16.48 17.74 13.10
CA VAL A 41 -15.27 17.25 12.42
C VAL A 41 -15.51 15.80 12.01
N CYS A 42 -15.33 15.52 10.72
CA CYS A 42 -15.47 14.17 10.16
C CYS A 42 -14.08 13.67 9.73
N GLY A 43 -13.78 12.42 10.02
CA GLY A 43 -12.45 11.87 9.81
C GLY A 43 -12.42 10.36 10.01
N ILE A 44 -11.34 9.74 9.55
CA ILE A 44 -11.17 8.29 9.65
C ILE A 44 -10.97 7.83 11.10
N GLU A 45 -10.48 8.72 11.94
CA GLU A 45 -10.23 8.53 13.36
C GLU A 45 -11.51 8.40 14.20
N TYR A 46 -12.67 8.71 13.62
CA TYR A 46 -13.98 8.65 14.28
C TYR A 46 -14.88 7.55 13.70
N LEU A 47 -14.30 6.55 13.02
CA LEU A 47 -15.00 5.46 12.33
C LEU A 47 -15.03 4.15 13.11
N ASP A 48 -16.03 3.31 12.80
CA ASP A 48 -15.96 1.87 12.95
C ASP A 48 -15.22 1.21 11.76
N LEU A 49 -14.64 0.02 11.97
CA LEU A 49 -13.76 -0.68 11.00
C LEU A 49 -14.39 -0.88 9.59
N ASP A 50 -15.72 -0.88 9.48
CA ASP A 50 -16.48 -1.08 8.25
C ASP A 50 -16.64 0.20 7.40
N GLN A 51 -16.35 1.39 7.95
CA GLN A 51 -16.64 2.68 7.31
C GLN A 51 -15.41 3.36 6.64
N VAL A 52 -14.20 2.81 6.84
CA VAL A 52 -12.89 3.39 6.46
C VAL A 52 -12.76 3.72 4.97
N GLY A 53 -13.45 3.00 4.10
CA GLY A 53 -13.37 3.21 2.65
C GLY A 53 -14.16 4.41 2.10
N THR A 54 -14.97 5.10 2.91
CA THR A 54 -15.95 6.08 2.41
C THR A 54 -15.67 7.54 2.78
N CYS A 55 -14.68 7.79 3.64
CA CYS A 55 -14.32 9.15 4.05
C CYS A 55 -13.39 9.82 3.04
N SER A 56 -13.60 11.12 2.83
CA SER A 56 -12.57 11.98 2.24
C SER A 56 -11.38 12.08 3.21
N ILE A 57 -10.17 11.91 2.69
CA ILE A 57 -8.92 12.15 3.42
C ILE A 57 -8.36 13.50 2.92
N PRO A 58 -8.67 14.63 3.58
CA PRO A 58 -8.32 15.96 3.07
C PRO A 58 -6.81 16.23 3.09
N SER A 59 -6.05 15.54 3.93
CA SER A 59 -4.60 15.63 4.02
C SER A 59 -4.03 14.25 4.37
N PRO A 60 -3.70 13.41 3.38
CA PRO A 60 -3.15 12.10 3.64
C PRO A 60 -1.77 12.26 4.31
N PRO A 61 -1.43 11.42 5.30
CA PRO A 61 -0.08 11.37 5.84
C PRO A 61 0.91 10.99 4.73
N GLU A 62 2.15 11.46 4.83
CA GLU A 62 3.22 11.01 3.93
C GLU A 62 3.49 9.53 4.20
N TRP A 63 3.16 8.69 3.22
CA TRP A 63 3.44 7.27 3.28
C TRP A 63 4.89 7.03 2.88
N PRO A 64 5.59 6.12 3.58
CA PRO A 64 6.90 5.69 3.14
C PRO A 64 6.80 5.03 1.76
N PRO A 65 7.86 5.10 0.93
CA PRO A 65 7.86 4.45 -0.36
C PRO A 65 7.66 2.94 -0.20
N LEU A 66 6.59 2.43 -0.81
CA LEU A 66 6.25 1.01 -0.81
C LEU A 66 6.41 0.43 -2.22
N LEU A 67 7.31 -0.55 -2.34
CA LEU A 67 7.56 -1.26 -3.58
C LEU A 67 6.71 -2.53 -3.66
N GLN A 68 5.88 -2.60 -4.70
CA GLN A 68 5.21 -3.85 -5.04
C GLN A 68 6.17 -4.82 -5.68
N VAL A 69 6.04 -6.07 -5.27
CA VAL A 69 6.91 -7.14 -5.69
C VAL A 69 6.12 -8.37 -6.09
N PRO A 70 6.68 -9.22 -6.96
CA PRO A 70 6.07 -10.51 -7.23
C PRO A 70 5.98 -11.36 -5.95
N ALA A 71 4.81 -11.98 -5.78
CA ALA A 71 4.62 -13.06 -4.82
C ALA A 71 5.64 -14.20 -5.09
N PRO A 72 6.02 -15.00 -4.08
CA PRO A 72 7.10 -15.99 -4.22
C PRO A 72 7.01 -16.89 -5.45
N GLN A 73 5.80 -17.32 -5.81
CA GLN A 73 5.52 -18.19 -6.97
C GLN A 73 5.70 -17.51 -8.35
N TYR A 74 5.79 -16.18 -8.39
CA TYR A 74 5.95 -15.40 -9.62
C TYR A 74 7.32 -14.71 -9.72
N ARG A 75 8.26 -15.06 -8.84
CA ARG A 75 9.61 -14.48 -8.87
C ARG A 75 10.41 -15.05 -10.03
N ALA A 76 11.24 -14.20 -10.64
CA ALA A 76 12.05 -14.57 -11.78
C ALA A 76 13.10 -15.62 -11.40
N VAL A 77 13.12 -16.72 -12.15
CA VAL A 77 14.12 -17.78 -12.07
C VAL A 77 14.71 -18.01 -13.45
N ARG A 78 15.83 -18.69 -13.50
CA ARG A 78 16.46 -19.09 -14.75
C ARG A 78 15.54 -20.03 -15.52
N SER A 79 15.21 -19.65 -16.76
CA SER A 79 14.48 -20.48 -17.72
C SER A 79 15.40 -21.02 -18.82
N ASP A 80 15.05 -22.18 -19.35
CA ASP A 80 15.92 -23.03 -20.14
C ASP A 80 16.34 -22.40 -21.49
N HIS A 81 17.66 -22.34 -21.68
CA HIS A 81 18.46 -22.27 -22.91
C HIS A 81 18.33 -21.16 -23.99
N LEU A 82 17.29 -20.32 -24.06
CA LEU A 82 17.23 -19.28 -25.11
C LEU A 82 17.47 -17.83 -24.64
N LEU A 83 17.17 -17.51 -23.38
CA LEU A 83 17.34 -16.18 -22.78
C LEU A 83 17.84 -16.30 -21.34
N SER A 84 18.98 -16.98 -21.16
CA SER A 84 19.53 -17.25 -19.83
C SER A 84 20.25 -16.00 -19.28
N PHE A 85 19.51 -15.13 -18.59
CA PHE A 85 20.09 -14.12 -17.70
C PHE A 85 20.86 -14.84 -16.59
N GLY A 86 22.19 -14.82 -16.65
CA GLY A 86 23.07 -15.61 -15.78
C GLY A 86 23.04 -15.21 -14.31
N ASP A 87 22.47 -14.04 -14.03
CA ASP A 87 22.24 -13.42 -12.74
C ASP A 87 20.93 -13.87 -12.06
N LEU A 88 20.08 -14.64 -12.75
CA LEU A 88 18.86 -15.19 -12.15
C LEU A 88 19.11 -16.49 -11.35
N PRO A 89 18.38 -16.69 -10.23
CA PRO A 89 18.51 -17.89 -9.40
C PRO A 89 17.96 -19.14 -10.11
N ASN A 90 18.38 -20.31 -9.64
CA ASN A 90 17.86 -21.59 -10.14
C ASN A 90 16.41 -21.82 -9.72
N ASP A 91 15.62 -22.48 -10.57
CA ASP A 91 14.19 -22.75 -10.39
C ASP A 91 13.83 -23.46 -9.07
N SER A 92 14.78 -24.23 -8.51
CA SER A 92 14.68 -24.91 -7.22
C SER A 92 14.14 -24.04 -6.08
N CYS A 93 14.46 -22.74 -6.04
CA CYS A 93 14.00 -21.82 -5.00
C CYS A 93 12.49 -21.51 -5.07
N THR A 94 11.82 -21.84 -6.17
CA THR A 94 10.38 -21.61 -6.37
C THR A 94 9.58 -22.51 -5.45
N SER A 95 10.02 -23.76 -5.30
CA SER A 95 9.37 -24.77 -4.44
C SER A 95 9.38 -24.39 -2.96
N THR A 96 10.42 -23.71 -2.52
CA THR A 96 10.62 -23.25 -1.13
C THR A 96 10.14 -21.81 -0.91
N GLY A 97 9.72 -21.10 -1.95
CA GLY A 97 9.38 -19.68 -1.90
C GLY A 97 10.56 -18.76 -1.55
N SER A 98 11.80 -19.26 -1.66
CA SER A 98 13.01 -18.56 -1.22
C SER A 98 13.72 -17.80 -2.33
N CYS A 99 13.15 -17.74 -3.54
CA CYS A 99 13.76 -16.99 -4.64
C CYS A 99 13.88 -15.51 -4.27
N PRO A 100 15.03 -14.85 -4.48
CA PRO A 100 15.13 -13.40 -4.34
C PRO A 100 14.21 -12.68 -5.34
N THR A 101 13.97 -11.40 -5.11
CA THR A 101 13.28 -10.57 -6.08
C THR A 101 14.26 -9.88 -6.98
N THR A 102 14.00 -9.98 -8.28
CA THR A 102 14.79 -9.34 -9.32
C THR A 102 14.09 -8.08 -9.81
N VAL A 103 14.84 -7.00 -9.98
CA VAL A 103 14.37 -5.75 -10.58
C VAL A 103 15.17 -5.50 -11.85
N LEU A 104 14.50 -5.35 -12.99
CA LEU A 104 15.14 -5.02 -14.26
C LEU A 104 15.24 -3.50 -14.41
N ILE A 105 16.45 -2.99 -14.55
CA ILE A 105 16.71 -1.56 -14.78
C ILE A 105 17.23 -1.40 -16.21
N THR A 106 16.48 -0.66 -17.02
CA THR A 106 16.82 -0.38 -18.42
C THR A 106 17.16 1.09 -18.62
N GLY A 107 18.14 1.38 -19.46
CA GLY A 107 18.47 2.75 -19.86
C GLY A 107 19.65 2.79 -20.82
N ASN A 108 19.80 3.88 -21.56
CA ASN A 108 20.92 4.07 -22.49
C ASN A 108 22.24 4.41 -21.78
N ASN A 109 22.18 4.74 -20.49
CA ASN A 109 23.35 5.07 -19.68
C ASN A 109 23.43 4.09 -18.49
N GLN A 110 24.33 3.11 -18.62
CA GLN A 110 24.55 2.09 -17.60
C GLN A 110 24.97 2.69 -16.27
N SER A 111 25.91 3.64 -16.27
CA SER A 111 26.42 4.25 -15.03
C SER A 111 25.31 4.96 -14.25
N LEU A 112 24.41 5.66 -14.95
CA LEU A 112 23.25 6.28 -14.33
C LEU A 112 22.31 5.21 -13.75
N GLY A 113 22.04 4.15 -14.49
CA GLY A 113 21.19 3.04 -14.04
C GLY A 113 21.73 2.36 -12.78
N GLU A 114 23.03 2.08 -12.73
CA GLU A 114 23.70 1.49 -11.57
C GLU A 114 23.71 2.42 -10.35
N ASN A 115 23.92 3.72 -10.55
CA ASN A 115 23.85 4.71 -9.47
C ASN A 115 22.42 4.83 -8.92
N LEU A 116 21.42 4.83 -9.81
CA LEU A 116 20.01 4.84 -9.42
C LEU A 116 19.65 3.59 -8.62
N ALA A 117 20.06 2.41 -9.08
CA ALA A 117 19.85 1.13 -8.41
C ALA A 117 20.42 1.14 -6.99
N ARG A 118 21.66 1.62 -6.83
CA ARG A 118 22.33 1.70 -5.53
C ARG A 118 21.64 2.65 -4.55
N ASN A 119 21.03 3.72 -5.06
CA ASN A 119 20.26 4.65 -4.23
C ASN A 119 18.86 4.10 -3.87
N MET A 120 18.21 3.36 -4.78
CA MET A 120 16.90 2.74 -4.54
C MET A 120 16.99 1.53 -3.61
N PHE A 121 18.08 0.75 -3.70
CA PHE A 121 18.26 -0.51 -2.98
C PHE A 121 19.55 -0.48 -2.13
N PRO A 122 19.56 0.25 -1.02
CA PRO A 122 20.74 0.36 -0.17
C PRO A 122 21.12 -1.00 0.44
N GLY A 123 22.41 -1.18 0.73
CA GLY A 123 22.92 -2.42 1.34
C GLY A 123 22.47 -2.65 2.78
N SER A 124 22.04 -1.60 3.48
CA SER A 124 21.51 -1.66 4.83
C SER A 124 20.49 -0.55 5.03
N SER A 125 19.40 -0.83 5.74
CA SER A 125 18.45 0.20 6.18
C SER A 125 18.80 0.64 7.60
N ASN A 126 18.94 1.95 7.83
CA ASN A 126 19.03 2.52 9.18
C ASN A 126 17.62 2.68 9.75
N PHE A 127 16.94 1.56 10.01
CA PHE A 127 15.68 1.63 10.74
C PHE A 127 15.96 2.01 12.19
N ASN A 128 15.51 3.19 12.59
CA ASN A 128 15.51 3.62 13.98
C ASN A 128 14.08 4.00 14.34
N SER A 129 13.56 3.47 15.46
CA SER A 129 12.20 3.77 15.92
C SER A 129 11.96 5.27 16.13
N SER A 130 13.01 6.07 16.30
CA SER A 130 12.91 7.53 16.38
C SER A 130 12.66 8.24 15.04
N ASN A 131 13.10 7.66 13.92
CA ASN A 131 13.03 8.26 12.58
C ASN A 131 11.81 7.77 11.77
N GLY A 132 11.09 6.78 12.30
CA GLY A 132 9.89 6.22 11.67
C GLY A 132 10.17 5.41 10.40
N LEU A 133 9.12 5.17 9.62
CA LEU A 133 9.19 4.37 8.38
C LEU A 133 9.64 5.18 7.16
N ALA A 134 9.74 6.51 7.27
CA ALA A 134 10.04 7.39 6.14
C ALA A 134 11.45 7.17 5.54
N ASP A 135 12.41 6.73 6.36
CA ASP A 135 13.80 6.46 5.95
C ASP A 135 14.01 5.06 5.35
N VAL A 136 12.96 4.24 5.26
CA VAL A 136 13.06 2.86 4.75
C VAL A 136 12.18 2.65 3.51
N VAL A 137 12.72 1.90 2.55
CA VAL A 137 11.94 1.41 1.42
C VAL A 137 11.24 0.14 1.86
N LEU A 138 9.90 0.19 1.89
CA LEU A 138 9.06 -0.94 2.25
C LEU A 138 8.71 -1.76 1.01
N ARG A 139 8.28 -2.98 1.23
CA ARG A 139 7.89 -3.92 0.19
C ARG A 139 6.69 -4.74 0.59
N SER A 140 5.77 -4.95 -0.36
CA SER A 140 4.61 -5.82 -0.18
C SER A 140 4.35 -6.69 -1.42
N THR A 141 3.85 -7.91 -1.17
CA THR A 141 3.34 -8.83 -2.20
C THR A 141 1.82 -8.74 -2.35
N SER A 142 1.14 -7.81 -1.66
CA SER A 142 -0.29 -7.57 -1.82
C SER A 142 -0.61 -7.11 -3.25
N GLU A 143 -1.71 -7.62 -3.79
CA GLU A 143 -2.23 -7.12 -5.07
C GLU A 143 -2.66 -5.67 -4.93
N THR A 144 -2.41 -4.87 -5.96
CA THR A 144 -2.88 -3.48 -6.00
C THR A 144 -4.38 -3.42 -6.24
N PRO A 145 -5.14 -2.64 -5.45
CA PRO A 145 -6.52 -2.36 -5.78
C PRO A 145 -6.58 -1.28 -6.86
N VAL A 146 -7.76 -1.10 -7.44
CA VAL A 146 -8.02 -0.05 -8.44
C VAL A 146 -7.98 1.36 -7.82
N SER A 147 -8.06 1.47 -6.48
CA SER A 147 -8.07 2.74 -5.74
C SER A 147 -6.76 2.96 -4.97
N ASN A 148 -6.14 4.12 -5.17
CA ASN A 148 -4.86 4.51 -4.53
C ASN A 148 -5.01 5.08 -3.11
N ILE A 149 -6.21 5.05 -2.52
CA ILE A 149 -6.49 5.68 -1.22
C ILE A 149 -6.14 4.73 -0.06
N LEU A 150 -6.35 3.43 -0.26
CA LEU A 150 -6.07 2.39 0.73
C LEU A 150 -5.05 1.43 0.14
N GLU A 151 -3.84 1.44 0.69
CA GLU A 151 -2.79 0.53 0.29
C GLU A 151 -2.99 -0.84 0.99
N PRO A 152 -3.37 -1.90 0.26
CA PRO A 152 -3.73 -3.19 0.86
C PRO A 152 -2.57 -3.87 1.58
N ALA A 153 -1.32 -3.46 1.35
CA ALA A 153 -0.20 -3.93 2.17
C ALA A 153 -0.44 -3.74 3.67
N PHE A 154 -1.15 -2.70 4.08
CA PHE A 154 -1.40 -2.39 5.49
C PHE A 154 -2.65 -3.09 6.08
N PHE A 155 -3.49 -3.70 5.25
CA PHE A 155 -4.77 -4.29 5.68
C PHE A 155 -4.96 -5.76 5.27
N SER A 156 -4.11 -6.30 4.39
CA SER A 156 -4.22 -7.66 3.86
C SER A 156 -3.71 -8.76 4.80
N SER A 157 -3.26 -8.42 6.01
CA SER A 157 -2.53 -9.30 6.95
C SER A 157 -1.26 -9.94 6.37
N LEU A 158 -0.84 -9.50 5.18
CA LEU A 158 0.41 -9.92 4.56
C LEU A 158 1.58 -9.17 5.18
N PRO A 159 2.75 -9.82 5.29
CA PRO A 159 3.93 -9.19 5.88
C PRO A 159 4.47 -8.07 4.98
N ILE A 160 4.90 -6.98 5.63
CA ILE A 160 5.64 -5.89 5.00
C ILE A 160 7.12 -6.08 5.34
N TYR A 161 7.97 -5.98 4.33
CA TYR A 161 9.42 -6.16 4.46
C TYR A 161 10.15 -4.86 4.14
N TYR A 162 11.31 -4.63 4.76
CA TYR A 162 12.25 -3.64 4.27
C TYR A 162 13.01 -4.17 3.04
N VAL A 163 13.34 -3.30 2.10
CA VAL A 163 14.15 -3.66 0.94
C VAL A 163 15.62 -3.39 1.24
N GLN A 164 16.46 -4.40 1.02
CA GLN A 164 17.92 -4.30 1.11
C GLN A 164 18.56 -5.04 -0.06
N SER A 165 19.68 -4.54 -0.58
CA SER A 165 20.46 -5.25 -1.61
C SER A 165 21.34 -6.36 -1.03
N VAL A 166 21.59 -6.35 0.28
CA VAL A 166 22.30 -7.40 1.01
C VAL A 166 21.35 -8.03 2.03
N CYS A 167 21.26 -9.35 2.06
CA CYS A 167 20.40 -10.04 3.03
C CYS A 167 21.05 -10.01 4.42
N GLY A 168 20.40 -9.34 5.38
CA GLY A 168 20.61 -9.58 6.81
C GLY A 168 19.80 -10.80 7.30
N PRO A 169 19.92 -11.19 8.59
CA PRO A 169 19.02 -12.16 9.21
C PRO A 169 17.56 -11.72 9.03
N ILE A 170 16.66 -12.66 8.71
CA ILE A 170 15.25 -12.36 8.44
C ILE A 170 14.56 -11.89 9.73
N GLU A 171 14.31 -10.59 9.85
CA GLU A 171 13.44 -10.01 10.88
C GLU A 171 12.23 -9.35 10.21
N GLY A 172 11.06 -9.98 10.33
CA GLY A 172 9.79 -9.41 9.86
C GLY A 172 9.16 -8.54 10.94
N VAL A 173 8.71 -7.34 10.58
CA VAL A 173 7.89 -6.50 11.46
C VAL A 173 6.43 -6.80 11.16
N LEU A 174 5.69 -7.28 12.16
CA LEU A 174 4.24 -7.39 12.09
C LEU A 174 3.65 -5.98 12.12
N ALA A 175 3.05 -5.55 11.01
CA ALA A 175 2.20 -4.35 11.01
C ALA A 175 0.86 -4.74 11.65
N GLY A 176 0.66 -4.36 12.91
CA GLY A 176 -0.62 -4.56 13.59
C GLY A 176 -0.57 -4.41 15.10
N GLN A 177 -0.81 -3.20 15.58
CA GLN A 177 -1.70 -2.91 16.71
C GLN A 177 -2.35 -1.54 16.49
#